data_AF-A0A1E1W0B9-F1
#
_entry.id   AF-A0A1E1W0B9-F1
#
_cell.length_a   1.000
_cell.length_b   1.000
_cell.length_c   1.000
_cell.angle_alpha   90.00
_cell.angle_beta   90.00
_cell.angle_gamma   90.00
#
_symmetry.space_group_name_H-M   'P 1'
#
loop_
_entity.id
_entity.type
_entity.pdbx_description
1 polymer ?
#
loop_
_entity_poly.entity_id
_entity_poly.type
_entity_poly.pdbx_seq_one_letter_code
_entity_poly.pdbx_strand_id
1 'polypeptide(L)'
;ARLSELPPSATDEEAADFLLQRCVMIHLPAHIDKLHALLYMTHKLYDVVQNKCKVEGADAVMVQELQVGGHLYLQVLKERLQMLLYVIKANLMKQAKSGKKLSITTKDLQQIMRMAGNLE
;
A
#
# COMPACT_ATOMS: atom_id res chain seq x y z
N ALA A 1 -1.63 0.80 -18.47
CA ALA A 1 -2.64 0.60 -17.43
C ALA A 1 -2.48 1.72 -16.40
N ARG A 2 -3.51 2.56 -16.19
CA ARG A 2 -3.46 3.59 -15.13
C ARG A 2 -3.69 2.91 -13.76
N LEU A 3 -3.04 3.39 -12.71
CA LEU A 3 -3.13 2.84 -11.35
C LEU A 3 -4.59 2.87 -10.87
N SER A 4 -5.13 1.72 -10.46
CA SER A 4 -6.55 1.59 -10.04
C SER A 4 -6.90 2.35 -8.77
N GLU A 5 -5.89 2.71 -7.97
CA GLU A 5 -6.06 3.48 -6.74
C GLU A 5 -6.28 4.97 -7.00
N LEU A 6 -5.76 5.50 -8.12
CA LEU A 6 -5.87 6.91 -8.48
C LEU A 6 -7.14 7.20 -9.29
N PRO A 7 -7.69 8.43 -9.22
CA PRO A 7 -8.81 8.82 -10.05
C PRO A 7 -8.40 8.87 -11.54
N PRO A 8 -9.36 8.72 -12.48
CA PRO A 8 -9.06 8.80 -13.91
C PRO A 8 -8.51 10.16 -14.36
N SER A 9 -8.74 11.20 -13.57
CA SER A 9 -8.26 12.58 -13.79
C SER A 9 -6.86 12.84 -13.26
N ALA A 10 -6.22 11.86 -12.59
CA ALA A 10 -4.89 12.05 -12.03
C ALA A 10 -3.86 12.28 -13.15
N THR A 11 -2.90 13.17 -12.89
CA THR A 11 -1.79 13.44 -13.80
C THR A 11 -0.73 12.35 -13.70
N ASP A 12 0.13 12.23 -14.72
CA ASP A 12 1.24 11.28 -14.68
C ASP A 12 2.25 11.64 -13.56
N GLU A 13 2.38 12.93 -13.23
CA GLU A 13 3.17 13.43 -12.10
C GLU A 13 2.60 12.94 -10.76
N GLU A 14 1.29 13.11 -10.53
CA GLU A 14 0.61 12.59 -9.33
C GLU A 14 0.72 11.07 -9.21
N ALA A 15 0.70 10.36 -10.35
CA ALA A 15 0.91 8.92 -10.39
C ALA A 15 2.34 8.53 -10.00
N ALA A 16 3.34 9.27 -10.47
CA ALA A 16 4.73 9.07 -10.10
C ALA A 16 4.96 9.33 -8.60
N ASP A 17 4.41 10.43 -8.07
CA ASP A 17 4.50 10.77 -6.64
C ASP A 17 3.85 9.71 -5.77
N PHE A 18 2.66 9.22 -6.16
CA PHE A 18 1.99 8.12 -5.48
C PHE A 18 2.86 6.85 -5.42
N LEU A 19 3.48 6.47 -6.53
CA LEU A 19 4.38 5.31 -6.59
C LEU A 19 5.61 5.49 -5.71
N LEU A 20 6.26 6.65 -5.79
CA LEU A 20 7.42 6.95 -4.96
C LEU A 20 7.08 6.90 -3.48
N GLN A 21 5.90 7.41 -3.08
CA GLN A 21 5.46 7.41 -1.70
C GLN A 21 5.08 6.01 -1.20
N ARG A 22 4.41 5.20 -2.02
CA ARG A 22 3.81 3.92 -1.59
C ARG A 22 4.69 2.69 -1.82
N CYS A 23 5.65 2.76 -2.74
CA CYS A 23 6.45 1.60 -3.14
C CYS A 23 7.94 1.76 -2.84
N VAL A 24 8.49 2.98 -2.83
CA VAL A 24 9.94 3.21 -2.68
C VAL A 24 10.25 3.76 -1.29
N MET A 25 10.98 2.96 -0.48
CA MET A 25 11.39 3.29 0.90
C MET A 25 10.30 4.02 1.69
N ILE A 26 9.18 3.32 1.90
CA ILE A 26 7.97 3.88 2.52
C ILE A 26 8.18 4.44 3.94
N HIS A 27 9.27 4.06 4.60
CA HIS A 27 9.64 4.54 5.93
C HIS A 27 10.26 5.95 5.92
N LEU A 28 10.68 6.45 4.75
CA LEU A 28 11.26 7.79 4.59
C LEU A 28 10.21 8.74 3.98
N PRO A 29 9.88 9.87 4.65
CA PRO A 29 8.87 10.79 4.14
C PRO A 29 9.39 11.70 3.03
N ALA A 30 10.64 12.20 3.13
CA ALA A 30 11.20 13.15 2.19
C ALA A 30 11.91 12.46 1.00
N HIS A 31 11.76 13.02 -0.20
CA HIS A 31 12.39 12.48 -1.42
C HIS A 31 13.92 12.54 -1.36
N ILE A 32 14.49 13.54 -0.69
CA ILE A 32 15.94 13.67 -0.56
C ILE A 32 16.54 12.55 0.30
N ASP A 33 15.85 12.14 1.37
CA ASP A 33 16.31 11.05 2.24
C ASP A 33 16.26 9.71 1.50
N LYS A 34 15.22 9.51 0.68
CA LYS A 34 15.14 8.36 -0.24
C LYS A 34 16.34 8.33 -1.18
N LEU A 35 16.67 9.45 -1.82
CA LEU A 35 17.82 9.53 -2.71
C LEU A 35 19.12 9.15 -1.97
N HIS A 36 19.36 9.73 -0.79
CA HIS A 36 20.55 9.43 0.01
C HIS A 36 20.62 7.95 0.41
N ALA A 37 19.50 7.35 0.85
CA ALA A 37 19.45 5.95 1.22
C ALA A 37 19.73 5.02 0.01
N LEU A 38 19.18 5.32 -1.17
CA LEU A 38 19.48 4.56 -2.40
C LEU A 38 20.95 4.66 -2.79
N LEU A 39 21.51 5.87 -2.79
CA LEU A 39 22.93 6.07 -3.08
C LEU A 39 23.81 5.28 -2.10
N TYR A 40 23.48 5.32 -0.81
CA TYR A 40 24.19 4.56 0.20
C TYR A 40 24.10 3.05 -0.04
N MET A 41 22.91 2.51 -0.36
CA MET A 41 22.75 1.09 -0.71
C MET A 41 23.54 0.70 -1.97
N THR A 42 23.61 1.57 -2.97
CA THR A 42 24.43 1.37 -4.17
C THR A 42 25.92 1.35 -3.84
N HIS A 43 26.42 2.27 -3.00
CA HIS A 43 27.80 2.24 -2.54
C HIS A 43 28.12 0.97 -1.74
N LYS A 44 27.25 0.57 -0.80
CA LYS A 44 27.39 -0.69 -0.05
C LYS A 44 27.45 -1.89 -1.01
N LEU A 45 26.63 -1.91 -2.08
CA LEU A 45 26.66 -2.96 -3.10
C LEU A 45 28.03 -3.04 -3.81
N TYR A 46 28.62 -1.90 -4.19
CA TYR A 46 29.96 -1.88 -4.78
C TYR A 46 31.04 -2.38 -3.81
N ASP A 47 30.97 -1.99 -2.53
CA ASP A 47 31.92 -2.44 -1.53
C ASP A 47 31.84 -3.95 -1.26
N VAL A 48 30.63 -4.53 -1.33
CA VAL A 48 30.43 -5.98 -1.24
C VAL A 48 31.09 -6.69 -2.43
N VAL A 49 30.90 -6.22 -3.67
CA VAL A 49 31.52 -6.82 -4.87
C VAL A 49 33.04 -6.70 -4.84
N GLN A 50 33.59 -5.62 -4.27
CA GLN A 50 35.03 -5.41 -4.11
C GLN A 50 35.63 -6.18 -2.92
N ASN A 51 34.84 -7.01 -2.21
CA ASN A 51 35.24 -7.71 -0.98
C ASN A 51 35.74 -6.78 0.15
N LYS A 52 35.33 -5.51 0.14
CA LYS A 52 35.60 -4.55 1.22
C LYS A 52 34.61 -4.69 2.37
N CYS A 53 33.44 -5.29 2.10
CA CYS A 53 32.39 -5.54 3.08
C CYS A 53 32.09 -7.05 3.15
N LYS A 54 31.92 -7.58 4.36
CA LYS A 54 31.52 -8.98 4.57
C LYS A 54 30.03 -9.14 4.30
N VAL A 55 29.66 -10.22 3.60
CA VAL A 55 28.25 -10.54 3.36
C VAL A 55 27.58 -10.94 4.68
N GLU A 56 26.47 -10.29 4.99
CA GLU A 56 25.64 -10.56 6.16
C GLU A 56 24.73 -11.76 5.85
N GLY A 57 24.75 -12.79 6.68
CA GLY A 57 23.88 -13.97 6.53
C GLY A 57 22.49 -13.70 7.08
N ALA A 58 21.44 -14.13 6.36
CA ALA A 58 20.05 -13.98 6.79
C ALA A 58 19.71 -14.73 8.09
N ASP A 59 20.51 -15.74 8.44
CA ASP A 59 20.34 -16.54 9.66
C ASP A 59 20.91 -15.87 10.92
N ALA A 60 21.64 -14.77 10.77
CA ALA A 60 22.22 -14.08 11.91
C ALA A 60 21.11 -13.39 12.71
N VAL A 61 21.04 -13.63 14.02
CA VAL A 61 20.03 -13.04 14.91
C VAL A 61 20.03 -11.50 14.84
N MET A 62 21.19 -10.89 14.54
CA MET A 62 21.33 -9.43 14.36
C MET A 62 20.56 -8.86 13.16
N VAL A 63 20.18 -9.66 12.16
CA VAL A 63 19.41 -9.22 10.99
C VAL A 63 17.93 -9.67 11.02
N GLN A 64 17.51 -10.29 12.12
CA GLN A 64 16.14 -10.79 12.29
C GLN A 64 15.31 -9.84 13.15
N GLU A 65 14.03 -9.74 12.84
CA GLU A 65 13.03 -9.03 13.64
C GLU A 65 11.86 -9.97 14.00
N LEU A 66 11.15 -9.65 15.08
CA LEU A 66 10.02 -10.45 15.57
C LEU A 66 8.68 -9.76 15.28
N GLN A 67 7.92 -10.30 14.33
CA GLN A 67 6.54 -9.88 14.10
C GLN A 67 5.63 -10.45 15.20
N VAL A 68 5.20 -9.61 16.15
CA VAL A 68 4.29 -10.05 17.22
C VAL A 68 2.85 -10.19 16.73
N GLY A 69 2.09 -11.09 17.36
CA GLY A 69 0.72 -11.41 16.95
C GLY A 69 -0.24 -10.20 16.89
N GLY A 70 -0.05 -9.19 17.74
CA GLY A 70 -0.84 -7.96 17.70
C GLY A 70 -0.63 -7.15 16.42
N HIS A 71 0.61 -7.02 15.94
CA HIS A 71 0.89 -6.33 14.68
C HIS A 71 0.33 -7.11 13.49
N LEU A 72 0.45 -8.44 13.51
CA LEU A 72 -0.14 -9.31 12.49
C LEU A 72 -1.68 -9.15 12.44
N TYR A 73 -2.33 -9.13 13.61
CA TYR A 73 -3.78 -8.93 13.69
C TYR A 73 -4.20 -7.57 13.10
N LEU A 74 -3.47 -6.50 13.40
CA LEU A 74 -3.73 -5.17 12.84
C LEU A 74 -3.49 -5.10 11.33
N GLN A 75 -2.52 -5.83 10.79
CA GLN A 75 -2.30 -5.94 9.34
C GLN A 75 -3.51 -6.58 8.66
N VAL A 76 -3.99 -7.73 9.17
CA VAL A 76 -5.17 -8.40 8.65
C VAL A 76 -6.41 -7.51 8.75
N LEU A 77 -6.62 -6.85 9.89
CA LEU A 77 -7.74 -5.94 10.09
C LEU A 77 -7.70 -4.78 9.09
N LYS A 78 -6.53 -4.16 8.89
CA LYS A 78 -6.34 -3.08 7.92
C LYS A 78 -6.69 -3.54 6.49
N GLU A 79 -6.25 -4.72 6.07
CA GLU A 79 -6.56 -5.27 4.74
C GLU A 79 -8.07 -5.49 4.57
N ARG A 80 -8.75 -6.01 5.59
CA ARG A 80 -10.22 -6.20 5.57
C ARG A 80 -10.96 -4.88 5.45
N LEU A 81 -10.57 -3.86 6.21
CA LEU A 81 -11.15 -2.52 6.11
C LEU A 81 -10.90 -1.89 4.73
N GLN A 82 -9.71 -2.08 4.16
CA GLN A 82 -9.39 -1.60 2.81
C GLN A 82 -10.25 -2.31 1.75
N MET A 83 -10.47 -3.63 1.87
CA MET A 83 -11.37 -4.37 0.99
C MET A 83 -12.82 -3.89 1.11
N LEU A 84 -13.30 -3.61 2.33
CA LEU A 84 -14.63 -3.04 2.54
C LEU A 84 -14.82 -1.71 1.78
N LEU A 85 -13.84 -0.80 1.90
CA LEU A 85 -13.85 0.46 1.15
C LEU A 85 -13.84 0.24 -0.36
N TYR A 86 -13.09 -0.75 -0.85
CA TYR A 86 -13.06 -1.09 -2.26
C TYR A 86 -14.41 -1.59 -2.77
N VAL A 87 -15.07 -2.48 -2.03
CA VAL A 87 -16.41 -3.01 -2.37
C VAL A 87 -17.45 -1.89 -2.38
N ILE A 88 -17.40 -0.98 -1.41
CA ILE A 88 -18.29 0.19 -1.36
C ILE A 88 -18.05 1.08 -2.59
N LYS A 89 -16.80 1.44 -2.89
CA LYS A 89 -16.43 2.25 -4.07
C LYS A 89 -16.93 1.61 -5.37
N ALA A 90 -16.75 0.30 -5.54
CA ALA A 90 -17.16 -0.42 -6.73
C ALA A 90 -18.69 -0.42 -6.92
N ASN A 91 -19.45 -0.64 -5.85
CA ASN A 91 -20.92 -0.61 -5.90
C ASN A 91 -21.47 0.79 -6.19
N LEU A 92 -20.88 1.82 -5.58
CA LEU A 92 -21.26 3.21 -5.84
C LEU A 92 -20.97 3.62 -7.29
N MET A 93 -19.80 3.27 -7.81
CA MET A 93 -19.43 3.49 -9.21
C MET A 93 -20.38 2.79 -10.18
N LYS A 94 -20.84 1.57 -9.85
CA LYS A 94 -21.83 0.83 -10.66
C LYS A 94 -23.18 1.55 -10.66
N GLN A 95 -23.65 2.03 -9.51
CA GLN A 95 -24.92 2.77 -9.42
C GLN A 95 -24.87 4.12 -10.14
N ALA A 96 -23.75 4.86 -10.02
CA ALA A 96 -23.55 6.13 -10.71
C ALA A 96 -23.65 5.99 -12.24
N LYS A 97 -23.10 4.90 -12.80
CA LYS A 97 -23.19 4.61 -14.24
C LYS A 97 -24.60 4.25 -14.71
N SER A 98 -25.48 3.83 -13.80
CA SER A 98 -26.85 3.40 -14.13
C SER A 98 -27.82 4.56 -14.37
N GLY A 99 -27.39 5.83 -14.29
CA GLY A 99 -28.19 7.02 -14.63
C GLY A 99 -29.32 7.38 -13.67
N LYS A 100 -29.55 6.58 -12.60
CA LYS A 100 -30.46 6.94 -11.50
C LYS A 100 -29.80 7.99 -10.61
N LYS A 101 -30.60 8.93 -10.09
CA LYS A 101 -30.19 9.87 -9.05
C LYS A 101 -29.56 9.07 -7.89
N LEU A 102 -28.33 9.40 -7.52
CA LEU A 102 -27.60 8.76 -6.43
C LEU A 102 -28.29 9.08 -5.09
N SER A 103 -29.27 8.26 -4.69
CA SER A 103 -29.88 8.30 -3.35
C SER A 103 -29.40 7.07 -2.58
N ILE A 104 -28.39 7.26 -1.73
CA ILE A 104 -27.88 6.19 -0.86
C ILE A 104 -28.71 6.22 0.42
N THR A 105 -29.56 5.21 0.62
CA THR A 105 -30.25 5.03 1.90
C THR A 105 -29.38 4.23 2.87
N THR A 106 -29.57 4.40 4.17
CA THR A 106 -28.89 3.60 5.21
C THR A 106 -29.06 2.09 5.02
N LYS A 107 -30.20 1.65 4.48
CA LYS A 107 -30.48 0.25 4.12
C LYS A 107 -29.59 -0.27 2.98
N ASP A 108 -29.36 0.55 1.96
CA ASP A 108 -28.52 0.19 0.81
C ASP A 108 -27.06 0.06 1.26
N LEU A 109 -26.61 0.96 2.13
CA LEU A 109 -25.27 0.91 2.71
C LEU A 109 -25.08 -0.36 3.56
N GLN A 110 -26.06 -0.70 4.41
CA GLN A 110 -26.03 -1.94 5.20
C GLN A 110 -25.98 -3.19 4.33
N GLN A 111 -26.69 -3.20 3.19
CA GLN A 111 -26.65 -4.32 2.25
C GLN A 111 -25.29 -4.44 1.55
N ILE A 112 -24.71 -3.33 1.10
CA ILE A 112 -23.37 -3.32 0.50
C ILE A 112 -22.31 -3.77 1.50
N MET A 113 -22.41 -3.34 2.77
CA MET A 113 -21.53 -3.79 3.84
C MET A 113 -21.62 -5.29 4.06
N ARG A 114 -22.83 -5.87 4.02
CA ARG A 114 -23.00 -7.34 4.09
C ARG A 114 -22.35 -8.07 2.91
N MET A 115 -22.36 -7.48 1.72
CA MET A 115 -21.70 -8.05 0.54
C MET A 115 -20.17 -8.02 0.61
N ALA A 116 -19.60 -7.11 1.39
CA ALA A 116 -18.16 -7.00 1.57
C ALA A 116 -17.56 -8.08 2.50
N GLY A 117 -18.42 -8.87 3.15
CA GLY A 117 -18.02 -9.94 4.07
C GLY A 117 -17.86 -9.46 5.52
N ASN A 118 -17.98 -10.41 6.45
CA ASN A 118 -17.71 -10.18 7.86
C ASN A 118 -16.21 -10.40 8.15
N LEU A 119 -15.79 -10.04 9.37
CA LEU A 119 -14.44 -10.33 9.85
C LEU A 119 -14.20 -11.83 10.15
N GLU A 120 -15.25 -12.63 10.10
CA GLU A 120 -15.27 -14.10 10.26
C GLU A 120 -15.64 -14.79 8.95
#